data_AF-A0AA50DYD0-F1
#
_entry.id   AF-A0AA50DYD0-F1
#
_cell.length_a   1.000
_cell.length_b   1.000
_cell.length_c   1.000
_cell.angle_alpha   90.00
_cell.angle_beta   90.00
_cell.angle_gamma   90.00
#
_symmetry.space_group_name_H-M   'P 1'
#
loop_
_entity.id
_entity.type
_entity.pdbx_description
1 polymer ?
#
loop_
_entity_poly.entity_id
_entity_poly.type
_entity_poly.pdbx_seq_one_letter_code
_entity_poly.pdbx_strand_id
1 'polypeptide(L)' 'MGSVCPVTDYHRGPQPKINDLDKFKEFAEENGHLTQREMAEKWPEPLSKTRIGQALKKIDFTRKKLIFTGK' A
#
# COMPACT_ATOMS: atom_id res chain seq x y z
N MET A 1 -9.87 7.16 -47.97
CA MET A 1 -9.61 7.58 -46.57
C MET A 1 -10.14 6.48 -45.65
N GLY A 2 -9.27 5.77 -44.96
CA GLY A 2 -9.66 4.73 -44.00
C GLY A 2 -9.43 5.24 -42.58
N SER A 3 -10.51 5.56 -41.86
CA SER A 3 -10.43 5.89 -40.44
C SER A 3 -10.58 4.61 -39.64
N VAL A 4 -9.47 4.13 -39.06
CA VAL A 4 -9.53 3.10 -38.02
C VAL A 4 -9.69 3.82 -36.69
N CYS A 5 -10.83 3.63 -36.03
CA CYS A 5 -11.04 4.11 -34.66
C CYS A 5 -10.57 3.00 -33.72
N PRO A 6 -9.50 3.20 -32.91
CA PRO A 6 -9.13 2.21 -31.92
C PRO A 6 -10.24 2.14 -30.86
N VAL A 7 -10.80 0.95 -30.66
CA VAL A 7 -11.71 0.68 -29.54
C VAL A 7 -10.86 0.72 -28.27
N THR A 8 -10.89 1.84 -27.57
CA THR A 8 -10.18 2.05 -26.31
C THR A 8 -10.93 1.37 -25.17
N ASP A 9 -11.16 0.05 -25.25
CA ASP A 9 -11.55 -0.72 -24.07
C ASP A 9 -10.29 -1.02 -23.25
N TYR A 10 -9.79 0.04 -22.61
CA TYR A 10 -8.79 -0.10 -21.56
C TYR A 10 -9.50 -0.70 -20.36
N HIS A 11 -9.50 -2.03 -20.27
CA HIS A 11 -9.76 -2.73 -19.02
C HIS A 11 -8.70 -2.26 -18.01
N ARG A 12 -9.02 -1.20 -17.26
CA ARG A 12 -8.25 -0.80 -16.07
C ARG A 12 -8.22 -2.04 -15.20
N GLY A 13 -7.01 -2.57 -14.98
CA GLY A 13 -6.78 -3.73 -14.14
C GLY A 13 -7.44 -3.57 -12.77
N PRO A 14 -7.50 -4.65 -11.97
CA PRO A 14 -8.26 -4.70 -10.73
C PRO A 14 -8.03 -3.44 -9.89
N GLN A 15 -9.13 -2.79 -9.51
CA GLN A 15 -9.12 -1.55 -8.74
C GLN A 15 -8.20 -1.70 -7.52
N PRO A 16 -7.40 -0.68 -7.19
CA PRO A 16 -6.51 -0.75 -6.03
C PRO A 16 -7.36 -0.99 -4.77
N LYS A 17 -7.17 -2.13 -4.12
CA LYS A 17 -7.88 -2.49 -2.87
C LYS A 17 -7.54 -1.58 -1.69
N ILE A 18 -6.62 -0.64 -1.86
CA ILE A 18 -6.30 0.39 -0.87
C ILE A 18 -6.66 1.69 -1.56
N ASN A 19 -7.94 2.05 -1.46
CA ASN A 19 -8.46 3.33 -1.94
C ASN A 19 -8.10 4.45 -0.95
N ASP A 20 -8.11 4.16 0.35
CA ASP A 20 -7.84 5.14 1.40
C ASP A 20 -6.36 5.10 1.84
N LEU A 21 -5.49 5.76 1.07
CA LEU A 21 -4.09 5.93 1.45
C LEU A 21 -3.91 6.81 2.69
N ASP A 22 -4.81 7.76 2.93
CA ASP A 22 -4.80 8.63 4.12
C ASP A 22 -5.03 7.82 5.41
N LYS A 23 -6.10 7.03 5.46
CA LYS A 23 -6.35 6.12 6.59
C LYS A 23 -5.21 5.12 6.78
N PHE A 24 -4.65 4.63 5.67
CA PHE A 24 -3.52 3.71 5.73
C PHE A 24 -2.28 4.39 6.31
N LYS A 25 -2.07 5.67 6.03
CA LYS A 25 -0.98 6.46 6.60
C LYS A 25 -1.15 6.63 8.11
N GLU A 26 -2.32 7.04 8.59
CA GLU A 26 -2.61 7.16 10.03
C GLU A 26 -2.37 5.81 10.74
N PHE A 27 -2.91 4.73 10.17
CA PHE A 27 -2.68 3.39 10.70
C PHE A 27 -1.21 2.98 10.69
N ALA A 28 -0.46 3.32 9.64
CA ALA A 28 0.97 3.04 9.56
C ALA A 28 1.77 3.86 10.57
N GLU A 29 1.35 5.07 10.90
CA GLU A 29 1.95 5.89 11.96
C GLU A 29 1.66 5.27 13.35
N GLU A 30 0.41 4.87 13.63
CA GLU A 30 0.04 4.21 14.89
C GLU A 30 0.70 2.83 15.05
N ASN A 31 0.78 2.05 13.96
CA ASN A 31 1.26 0.68 13.96
C ASN A 31 2.68 0.53 13.40
N GLY A 32 3.44 1.61 13.21
CA GLY A 32 4.76 1.60 12.55
C GLY A 32 5.84 0.76 13.24
N HIS A 33 5.55 0.29 14.46
CA HIS A 33 6.37 -0.65 15.22
C HIS A 33 6.12 -2.12 14.84
N LEU A 34 4.98 -2.43 14.23
CA LEU A 34 4.57 -3.79 13.86
C LEU A 34 5.17 -4.23 12.53
N THR A 35 5.21 -5.54 12.32
CA THR A 35 5.61 -6.11 11.04
C THR A 35 4.50 -6.02 9.99
N GLN A 36 4.85 -6.11 8.70
CA GLN A 36 3.88 -6.10 7.60
C GLN A 36 2.82 -7.21 7.70
N ARG A 37 3.16 -8.34 8.36
CA ARG A 37 2.23 -9.46 8.57
C ARG A 37 1.20 -9.09 9.64
N GLU A 38 1.65 -8.55 10.76
CA GLU A 38 0.77 -8.11 11.85
C GLU A 38 -0.12 -6.93 11.44
N MET A 39 0.42 -5.99 10.66
CA MET A 39 -0.36 -4.91 10.05
C MET A 39 -1.47 -5.45 9.15
N ALA A 40 -1.21 -6.52 8.40
CA ALA A 40 -2.23 -7.16 7.56
C ALA A 40 -3.35 -7.82 8.37
N GLU A 41 -3.05 -8.31 9.57
CA GLU A 41 -4.03 -8.91 10.48
C GLU A 41 -4.87 -7.86 11.22
N LYS A 42 -4.30 -6.69 11.51
CA LYS A 42 -5.00 -5.57 12.18
C LYS A 42 -5.78 -4.66 11.25
N TRP A 43 -5.47 -4.66 9.95
CA TRP A 43 -6.18 -3.82 9.00
C TRP A 43 -7.62 -4.35 8.81
N PRO A 44 -8.64 -3.48 8.82
CA PRO A 44 -10.05 -3.90 8.73
C PRO A 44 -10.39 -4.63 7.42
N GLU A 45 -9.61 -4.42 6.37
CA GLU A 45 -9.74 -5.17 5.12
C GLU A 45 -8.74 -6.34 5.03
N PRO A 46 -9.13 -7.47 4.44
CA PRO A 46 -8.23 -8.60 4.23
C PRO A 46 -7.17 -8.26 3.17
N LEU A 47 -6.05 -7.70 3.65
CA LEU A 47 -4.87 -7.42 2.85
C LEU A 47 -3.83 -8.52 3.05
N SER A 48 -3.12 -8.87 1.98
CA SER A 48 -1.94 -9.71 2.11
C SER A 48 -0.75 -8.86 2.55
N LYS A 49 0.24 -9.45 3.23
CA LYS A 49 1.52 -8.79 3.57
C LYS A 49 2.13 -8.00 2.40
N THR A 50 2.01 -8.53 1.19
CA THR A 50 2.51 -7.90 -0.04
C THR A 50 1.78 -6.60 -0.37
N ARG A 51 0.46 -6.53 -0.13
CA ARG A 51 -0.33 -5.31 -0.32
C ARG A 51 0.02 -4.24 0.72
N ILE A 52 0.18 -4.63 1.98
CA ILE A 52 0.69 -3.74 3.03
C ILE A 52 2.05 -3.17 2.62
N GLY A 53 2.99 -4.01 2.16
CA GLY A 53 4.30 -3.56 1.67
C GLY A 53 4.22 -2.61 0.47
N GLN A 54 3.33 -2.88 -0.50
CA GLN A 54 3.09 -1.98 -1.64
C GLN A 54 2.48 -0.65 -1.18
N ALA A 55 1.57 -0.67 -0.22
CA ALA A 55 0.94 0.52 0.33
C ALA A 55 1.96 1.40 1.07
N LEU A 56 2.77 0.80 1.95
CA LEU A 56 3.87 1.47 2.63
C LEU A 56 4.83 2.12 1.64
N LYS A 57 5.19 1.40 0.55
CA LYS A 57 6.01 1.96 -0.53
C LYS A 57 5.32 3.12 -1.25
N LYS A 58 3.99 3.06 -1.42
CA LYS A 58 3.22 4.09 -2.11
C LYS A 58 3.09 5.38 -1.31
N ILE A 59 3.04 5.28 0.02
CA ILE A 59 3.04 6.43 0.94
C ILE A 59 4.47 6.85 1.36
N ASP A 60 5.50 6.30 0.73
CA ASP A 60 6.92 6.48 1.07
C ASP A 60 7.23 6.27 2.57
N PHE A 61 6.48 5.37 3.23
CA PHE A 61 6.66 5.10 4.65
C PHE A 61 7.90 4.23 4.85
N THR A 62 9.02 4.90 5.11
CA THR A 62 10.27 4.27 5.49
C THR A 62 10.33 4.11 7.01
N ARG A 63 10.49 2.88 7.49
CA ARG A 63 10.75 2.61 8.91
C ARG A 63 12.07 3.25 9.29
N LYS A 64 12.06 4.28 10.16
CA LYS A 64 13.29 4.78 10.79
C LYS A 64 13.90 3.64 11.61
N LYS A 65 15.04 3.14 11.16
CA LYS A 65 15.84 2.19 11.93
C LYS A 65 16.48 2.97 13.07
N LEU A 66 15.94 2.82 14.28
CA LEU A 66 16.64 3.22 15.50
C LEU A 66 17.94 2.43 15.54
N ILE A 67 19.04 3.09 15.20
CA ILE A 67 20.38 2.55 15.42
C ILE A 67 20.49 2.48 16.93
N PHE A 68 20.38 1.28 17.49
CA PHE A 68 20.65 1.04 18.90
C PHE A 68 22.15 1.25 19.09
N THR A 69 22.56 2.49 19.33
CA THR A 69 23.91 2.83 19.76
C THR A 69 24.04 2.34 21.20
N GLY A 70 24.35 1.04 21.34
CA GLY A 70 24.76 0.45 22.59
C GLY A 70 26.07 1.10 23.04
N LYS A 71 26.04 1.61 24.28
CA LYS A 71 27.15 2.24 25.00
C LYS A 71 27.95 1.17 25.74
#